data_AF-A0A3S0ZNJ9-F1
#
_entry.id   AF-A0A3S0ZNJ9-F1
#
_cell.length_a   1.000
_cell.length_b   1.000
_cell.length_c   1.000
_cell.angle_alpha   90.00
_cell.angle_beta   90.00
_cell.angle_gamma   90.00
#
_symmetry.space_group_name_H-M   'P 1'
#
loop_
_entity.id
_entity.type
_entity.pdbx_description
1 polymer ?
#
loop_
_entity_poly.entity_id
_entity_poly.type
_entity_poly.pdbx_seq_one_letter_code
_entity_poly.pdbx_strand_id
1 'polypeptide(L)'
;MAQIKLNIRQDEQIDLDVHQLNHYADIVEIHSWAELLESYLSLKQDVHPKKVFLVLDDSAQAEYTSMHAVEDDRLYVDFSDDLNEIEVNDPRWERTYQNVCVPKQLQHYIQQLSHLDHQRNFKSLAEKMQHYDENDLEALVYFNENLLISTNTEIKVKVADVETESLKLAMMPNGYFSCDFDSFENFAIIQQMQHYGFEFIGLGASLLGWIKTSDFKADKIEDLIQDLAVIYPLDPSHQKVMKALILKNNYLILPYSESPQEYLDYDL
;
A
#
# COMPACT_ATOMS: atom_id res chain seq x y z
N MET A 1 -20.39 11.21 -5.81
CA MET A 1 -20.33 9.75 -5.67
C MET A 1 -19.26 9.28 -6.61
N ALA A 2 -18.20 8.69 -6.05
CA ALA A 2 -17.12 8.12 -6.83
C ALA A 2 -17.63 7.11 -7.88
N GLN A 3 -16.95 7.05 -9.02
CA GLN A 3 -17.27 6.13 -10.10
C GLN A 3 -16.18 5.06 -10.21
N ILE A 4 -16.61 3.82 -10.44
CA ILE A 4 -15.70 2.70 -10.73
C ILE A 4 -15.67 2.50 -12.25
N LYS A 5 -14.51 2.70 -12.85
CA LYS A 5 -14.25 2.42 -14.27
C LYS A 5 -13.47 1.11 -14.37
N LEU A 6 -14.14 0.03 -14.77
CA LEU A 6 -13.46 -1.25 -14.97
C LEU A 6 -12.48 -1.17 -16.14
N ASN A 7 -11.27 -1.69 -15.93
CA ASN A 7 -10.28 -1.83 -16.99
C ASN A 7 -10.59 -3.10 -17.79
N ILE A 8 -11.17 -2.93 -18.98
CA ILE A 8 -11.58 -4.05 -19.82
C ILE A 8 -10.35 -4.63 -20.54
N ARG A 9 -10.05 -5.91 -20.27
CA ARG A 9 -8.99 -6.67 -20.94
C ARG A 9 -9.15 -6.60 -22.46
N GLN A 10 -8.18 -6.00 -23.14
CA GLN A 10 -8.16 -5.86 -24.60
C GLN A 10 -7.48 -7.03 -25.30
N ASP A 11 -6.47 -7.64 -24.68
CA ASP A 11 -5.78 -8.82 -25.20
C ASP A 11 -6.25 -10.07 -24.47
N GLU A 12 -7.05 -10.90 -25.16
CA GLU A 12 -7.57 -12.16 -24.62
C GLU A 12 -6.49 -13.20 -24.36
N GLN A 13 -5.27 -13.00 -24.87
CA GLN A 13 -4.15 -13.90 -24.66
C GLN A 13 -3.43 -13.63 -23.33
N ILE A 14 -3.68 -12.48 -22.70
CA ILE A 14 -3.21 -12.21 -21.34
C ILE A 14 -4.18 -12.85 -20.35
N ASP A 15 -3.66 -13.59 -19.38
CA ASP A 15 -4.45 -14.24 -18.35
C ASP A 15 -5.30 -13.19 -17.59
N LEU A 16 -6.53 -13.56 -17.24
CA LEU A 16 -7.43 -12.63 -16.59
C LEU A 16 -6.90 -12.21 -15.21
N ASP A 17 -6.30 -13.13 -14.47
CA ASP A 17 -5.78 -12.85 -13.13
C ASP A 17 -4.58 -11.90 -13.21
N VAL A 18 -3.73 -12.04 -14.24
CA VAL A 18 -2.62 -11.13 -14.51
C VAL A 18 -3.12 -9.75 -14.91
N HIS A 19 -4.12 -9.67 -15.79
CA HIS A 19 -4.76 -8.41 -16.18
C HIS A 19 -5.29 -7.66 -14.96
N GLN A 20 -6.05 -8.36 -14.11
CA GLN A 20 -6.63 -7.80 -12.87
C GLN A 20 -5.57 -7.42 -11.83
N LEU A 21 -4.48 -8.19 -11.73
CA LEU A 21 -3.34 -7.88 -10.88
C LEU A 21 -2.66 -6.58 -11.33
N ASN A 22 -2.44 -6.40 -12.63
CA ASN A 22 -1.78 -5.21 -13.16
C ASN A 22 -2.67 -3.97 -13.06
N HIS A 23 -3.92 -4.08 -13.48
CA HIS A 23 -4.91 -3.01 -13.44
C HIS A 23 -6.33 -3.59 -13.58
N TYR A 24 -7.06 -3.63 -12.47
CA TYR A 24 -8.46 -4.08 -12.46
C TYR A 24 -9.46 -2.97 -12.82
N ALA A 25 -9.33 -1.81 -12.19
CA ALA A 25 -10.26 -0.69 -12.34
C ALA A 25 -9.62 0.61 -11.87
N ASP A 26 -10.26 1.73 -12.19
CA ASP A 26 -9.98 3.04 -11.64
C ASP A 26 -11.17 3.52 -10.81
N ILE A 27 -10.91 4.08 -9.63
CA ILE A 27 -11.90 4.82 -8.85
C ILE A 27 -11.64 6.31 -9.12
N VAL A 28 -12.64 7.02 -9.64
CA VAL A 28 -12.52 8.40 -10.10
C VAL A 28 -13.64 9.26 -9.55
N GLU A 29 -13.54 10.58 -9.74
CA GLU A 29 -14.52 11.55 -9.24
C GLU A 29 -14.75 11.39 -7.74
N ILE A 30 -13.66 11.21 -6.99
CA ILE A 30 -13.67 11.01 -5.55
C ILE A 30 -13.80 12.37 -4.88
N HIS A 31 -14.83 12.55 -4.05
CA HIS A 31 -15.05 13.81 -3.32
C HIS A 31 -14.87 13.67 -1.81
N SER A 32 -14.66 12.46 -1.30
CA SER A 32 -14.37 12.20 0.10
C SER A 32 -13.80 10.79 0.31
N TRP A 33 -13.11 10.59 1.43
CA TRP A 33 -12.73 9.26 1.90
C TRP A 33 -13.93 8.32 2.03
N ALA A 34 -15.08 8.80 2.49
CA ALA A 34 -16.28 7.96 2.61
C ALA A 34 -16.68 7.35 1.25
N GLU A 35 -16.66 8.14 0.18
CA GLU A 35 -16.95 7.66 -1.18
C GLU A 35 -15.91 6.63 -1.65
N LEU A 36 -14.62 6.90 -1.43
CA LEU A 36 -13.54 5.96 -1.78
C LEU A 36 -13.70 4.62 -1.03
N LEU A 37 -14.01 4.68 0.27
CA LEU A 37 -14.18 3.48 1.09
C LEU A 37 -15.44 2.69 0.70
N GLU A 38 -16.52 3.36 0.32
CA GLU A 38 -17.71 2.71 -0.23
C GLU A 38 -17.38 1.96 -1.53
N SER A 39 -16.64 2.59 -2.45
CA SER A 39 -16.17 1.92 -3.68
C SER A 39 -15.25 0.73 -3.39
N TYR A 40 -14.29 0.89 -2.48
CA TYR A 40 -13.40 -0.19 -2.04
C TYR A 40 -14.18 -1.40 -1.48
N LEU A 41 -15.15 -1.15 -0.60
CA LEU A 41 -15.97 -2.21 0.01
C LEU A 41 -16.86 -2.90 -1.03
N SER A 42 -17.41 -2.17 -2.00
CA SER A 42 -18.17 -2.75 -3.11
C SER A 42 -17.28 -3.67 -3.96
N LEU A 43 -16.11 -3.18 -4.38
CA LEU A 43 -15.14 -3.95 -5.16
C LEU A 43 -14.73 -5.22 -4.44
N LYS A 44 -14.47 -5.14 -3.12
CA LYS A 44 -14.10 -6.27 -2.28
C LYS A 44 -15.18 -7.35 -2.25
N GLN A 45 -16.46 -6.97 -2.26
CA GLN A 45 -17.57 -7.93 -2.34
C GLN A 45 -17.65 -8.58 -3.73
N ASP A 46 -17.48 -7.79 -4.78
CA ASP A 46 -17.62 -8.25 -6.17
C ASP A 46 -16.53 -9.27 -6.57
N VAL A 47 -15.30 -9.10 -6.09
CA VAL A 47 -14.16 -9.95 -6.48
C VAL A 47 -13.85 -11.07 -5.49
N HIS A 48 -14.63 -11.21 -4.41
CA HIS A 48 -14.39 -12.22 -3.39
C HIS A 48 -14.33 -13.64 -4.01
N PRO A 49 -13.32 -14.48 -3.66
CA PRO A 49 -12.42 -14.37 -2.51
C PRO A 49 -11.13 -13.55 -2.74
N LYS A 50 -10.92 -12.99 -3.93
CA LYS A 50 -9.73 -12.17 -4.21
C LYS A 50 -9.69 -10.91 -3.36
N LYS A 51 -8.50 -10.34 -3.23
CA LYS A 51 -8.25 -9.14 -2.43
C LYS A 51 -8.08 -7.93 -3.33
N VAL A 52 -8.58 -6.79 -2.87
CA VAL A 52 -8.49 -5.48 -3.54
C VAL A 52 -7.35 -4.68 -2.91
N PHE A 53 -6.53 -4.06 -3.74
CA PHE A 53 -5.45 -3.16 -3.35
C PHE A 53 -5.59 -1.83 -4.09
N LEU A 54 -5.50 -0.73 -3.36
CA LEU A 54 -5.60 0.63 -3.88
C LEU A 54 -4.22 1.27 -3.98
N VAL A 55 -3.93 1.93 -5.09
CA VAL A 55 -2.80 2.84 -5.22
C VAL A 55 -3.27 4.24 -4.80
N LEU A 56 -2.90 4.67 -3.59
CA LEU A 56 -3.61 5.73 -2.85
C LEU A 56 -3.33 7.18 -3.30
N ASP A 57 -2.23 7.43 -4.00
CA ASP A 57 -1.82 8.76 -4.46
C ASP A 57 -1.26 8.71 -5.91
N ASP A 58 -0.09 9.29 -6.17
CA ASP A 58 0.55 9.26 -7.48
C ASP A 58 0.94 7.83 -7.88
N SER A 59 0.11 7.22 -8.73
CA SER A 59 0.34 5.87 -9.23
C SER A 59 1.65 5.70 -9.99
N ALA A 60 2.09 6.72 -10.74
CA ALA A 60 3.34 6.64 -11.51
C ALA A 60 4.54 6.64 -10.55
N GLN A 61 4.50 7.50 -9.53
CA GLN A 61 5.54 7.53 -8.51
C GLN A 61 5.53 6.26 -7.65
N ALA A 62 4.35 5.74 -7.29
CA ALA A 62 4.24 4.48 -6.54
C ALA A 62 4.78 3.27 -7.32
N GLU A 63 4.53 3.22 -8.63
CA GLU A 63 5.11 2.19 -9.53
C GLU A 63 6.62 2.35 -9.67
N TYR A 64 7.12 3.59 -9.77
CA TYR A 64 8.56 3.86 -9.82
C TYR A 64 9.28 3.40 -8.54
N THR A 65 8.74 3.76 -7.38
CA THR A 65 9.30 3.33 -6.08
C THR A 65 9.21 1.80 -5.93
N SER A 66 8.14 1.16 -6.44
CA SER A 66 8.01 -0.30 -6.45
C SER A 66 9.04 -0.99 -7.35
N MET A 67 9.30 -0.44 -8.54
CA MET A 67 10.30 -0.94 -9.49
C MET A 67 11.71 -1.00 -8.86
N HIS A 68 12.04 -0.02 -8.01
CA HIS A 68 13.31 -0.03 -7.28
C HIS A 68 13.28 -0.90 -6.02
N ALA A 69 12.15 -0.99 -5.32
CA ALA A 69 12.05 -1.86 -4.14
C ALA A 69 12.33 -3.33 -4.48
N VAL A 70 11.96 -3.76 -5.69
CA VAL A 70 12.15 -5.15 -6.15
C VAL A 70 13.58 -5.44 -6.65
N GLU A 71 14.46 -4.44 -6.65
CA GLU A 71 15.91 -4.63 -6.83
C GLU A 71 16.60 -5.16 -5.56
N ASP A 72 15.91 -5.19 -4.40
CA ASP A 72 16.37 -5.88 -3.20
C ASP A 72 16.59 -7.37 -3.49
N ASP A 73 17.76 -7.91 -3.14
CA ASP A 73 18.13 -9.32 -3.38
C ASP A 73 17.08 -10.33 -2.89
N ARG A 74 16.32 -9.98 -1.83
CA ARG A 74 15.25 -10.84 -1.29
C ARG A 74 14.04 -10.86 -2.20
N LEU A 75 13.74 -9.76 -2.89
CA LEU A 75 12.58 -9.62 -3.77
C LEU A 75 12.93 -9.89 -5.24
N TYR A 76 14.19 -9.75 -5.64
CA TYR A 76 14.62 -9.97 -7.02
C TYR A 76 14.24 -11.38 -7.53
N VAL A 77 13.75 -11.45 -8.77
CA VAL A 77 13.44 -12.69 -9.49
C VAL A 77 14.13 -12.66 -10.85
N ASP A 78 14.93 -13.68 -11.14
CA ASP A 78 15.53 -13.86 -12.45
C ASP A 78 14.57 -14.64 -13.37
N PHE A 79 14.15 -13.98 -14.45
CA PHE A 79 13.29 -14.57 -15.49
C PHE A 79 14.07 -15.01 -16.74
N SER A 80 15.40 -15.03 -16.69
CA SER A 80 16.23 -15.38 -17.84
C SER A 80 15.89 -16.76 -18.40
N ASP A 81 15.66 -17.76 -17.54
CA ASP A 81 15.25 -19.10 -17.96
C ASP A 81 13.87 -19.15 -18.62
N ASP A 82 12.93 -18.30 -18.19
CA ASP A 82 11.58 -18.22 -18.74
C ASP A 82 11.55 -17.50 -20.11
N LEU A 83 12.57 -16.68 -20.40
CA LEU A 83 12.64 -15.82 -21.58
C LEU A 83 13.80 -16.16 -22.54
N ASN A 84 14.65 -17.13 -22.20
CA ASN A 84 15.92 -17.44 -22.88
C ASN A 84 15.81 -17.71 -24.40
N GLU A 85 14.66 -18.17 -24.89
CA GLU A 85 14.40 -18.50 -26.29
C GLU A 85 13.47 -17.48 -26.99
N ILE A 86 13.18 -16.36 -26.35
CA ILE A 86 12.26 -15.34 -26.86
C ILE A 86 12.98 -14.01 -26.99
N GLU A 87 13.20 -13.57 -28.23
CA GLU A 87 13.77 -12.24 -28.48
C GLU A 87 12.83 -11.15 -27.95
N VAL A 88 13.38 -10.05 -27.42
CA VAL A 88 12.61 -8.94 -26.83
C VAL A 88 11.59 -8.33 -27.80
N ASN A 89 11.86 -8.37 -29.11
CA ASN A 89 10.96 -7.85 -30.14
C ASN A 89 9.91 -8.86 -30.63
N ASP A 90 9.93 -10.10 -30.12
CA ASP A 90 8.93 -11.11 -30.44
C ASP A 90 7.63 -10.82 -29.67
N PRO A 91 6.45 -10.79 -30.31
CA PRO A 91 5.17 -10.64 -29.61
C PRO A 91 4.90 -11.70 -28.51
N ARG A 92 5.59 -12.84 -28.54
CA ARG A 92 5.57 -13.85 -27.46
C ARG A 92 6.27 -13.37 -26.19
N TRP A 93 7.19 -12.41 -26.27
CA TRP A 93 7.94 -11.92 -25.12
C TRP A 93 6.98 -11.32 -24.09
N GLU A 94 6.18 -10.33 -24.49
CA GLU A 94 5.21 -9.68 -23.62
C GLU A 94 4.21 -10.69 -23.03
N ARG A 95 3.67 -11.58 -23.88
CA ARG A 95 2.73 -12.60 -23.41
C ARG A 95 3.35 -13.57 -22.40
N THR A 96 4.62 -13.95 -22.59
CA THR A 96 5.32 -14.85 -21.67
C THR A 96 5.67 -14.14 -20.38
N TYR A 97 6.14 -12.90 -20.47
CA TYR A 97 6.40 -12.07 -19.29
C TYR A 97 5.12 -11.91 -18.44
N GLN A 98 4.03 -11.49 -19.07
CA GLN A 98 2.75 -11.32 -18.39
C GLN A 98 2.20 -12.64 -17.84
N ASN A 99 2.10 -13.70 -18.64
CA ASN A 99 1.39 -14.91 -18.21
C ASN A 99 2.23 -15.88 -17.37
N VAL A 100 3.56 -15.74 -17.37
CA VAL A 100 4.48 -16.65 -16.66
C VAL A 100 5.28 -15.90 -15.60
N CYS A 101 5.94 -14.82 -15.98
CA CYS A 101 6.85 -14.11 -15.08
C CYS A 101 6.09 -13.35 -13.99
N VAL A 102 5.03 -12.60 -14.34
CA VAL A 102 4.25 -11.82 -13.36
C VAL A 102 3.59 -12.71 -12.29
N PRO A 103 2.94 -13.86 -12.60
CA PRO A 103 2.44 -14.77 -11.57
C PRO A 103 3.55 -15.35 -10.67
N LYS A 104 4.70 -15.73 -11.26
CA LYS A 104 5.87 -16.19 -10.49
C LYS A 104 6.39 -15.11 -9.56
N GLN A 105 6.42 -13.87 -10.04
CA GLN A 105 6.84 -12.71 -9.29
C GLN A 105 5.96 -12.48 -8.06
N LEU A 106 4.63 -12.47 -8.25
CA LEU A 106 3.68 -12.33 -7.13
C LEU A 106 3.86 -13.45 -6.10
N GLN A 107 4.00 -14.70 -6.54
CA GLN A 107 4.22 -15.84 -5.65
C GLN A 107 5.55 -15.72 -4.88
N HIS A 108 6.62 -15.27 -5.54
CA HIS A 108 7.89 -14.99 -4.87
C HIS A 108 7.71 -13.93 -3.80
N TYR A 109 7.10 -12.78 -4.11
CA TYR A 109 6.87 -11.73 -3.12
C TYR A 109 6.07 -12.21 -1.91
N ILE A 110 5.01 -13.00 -2.12
CA ILE A 110 4.24 -13.59 -1.02
C ILE A 110 5.12 -14.48 -0.13
N GLN A 111 5.93 -15.34 -0.74
CA GLN A 111 6.84 -16.23 -0.01
C GLN A 111 7.87 -15.44 0.79
N GLN A 112 8.45 -14.39 0.20
CA GLN A 112 9.50 -13.60 0.83
C GLN A 112 8.97 -12.76 1.98
N LEU A 113 7.82 -12.10 1.82
CA LEU A 113 7.17 -11.35 2.90
C LEU A 113 6.77 -12.27 4.08
N SER A 114 6.43 -13.53 3.79
CA SER A 114 6.07 -14.52 4.81
C SER A 114 7.28 -15.24 5.42
N HIS A 115 8.48 -15.09 4.83
CA HIS A 115 9.67 -15.81 5.27
C HIS A 115 10.15 -15.29 6.64
N LEU A 116 10.31 -16.19 7.61
CA LEU A 116 10.60 -15.83 9.00
C LEU A 116 11.89 -14.99 9.14
N ASP A 117 12.93 -15.29 8.36
CA ASP A 117 14.19 -14.54 8.43
C ASP A 117 14.07 -13.10 7.89
N HIS A 118 13.03 -12.81 7.12
CA HIS A 118 12.77 -11.49 6.56
C HIS A 118 11.79 -10.67 7.38
N GLN A 119 11.03 -11.31 8.27
CA GLN A 119 10.11 -10.61 9.15
C GLN A 119 10.86 -9.64 10.07
N ARG A 120 10.34 -8.42 10.15
CA ARG A 120 10.86 -7.37 11.02
C ARG A 120 10.03 -7.29 12.29
N ASN A 121 10.70 -7.04 13.40
CA ASN A 121 10.00 -6.74 14.65
C ASN A 121 9.52 -5.29 14.59
N PHE A 122 8.25 -5.04 14.85
CA PHE A 122 7.72 -3.67 14.89
C PHE A 122 8.57 -2.73 15.77
N LYS A 123 9.04 -3.21 16.93
CA LYS A 123 9.86 -2.41 17.85
C LYS A 123 11.28 -2.13 17.34
N SER A 124 11.80 -2.92 16.38
CA SER A 124 13.10 -2.61 15.78
C SER A 124 13.04 -1.43 14.80
N LEU A 125 11.85 -0.93 14.47
CA LEU A 125 11.64 0.20 13.58
C LEU A 125 11.79 1.56 14.29
N ALA A 126 11.97 1.54 15.61
CA ALA A 126 11.84 2.73 16.46
C ALA A 126 12.75 3.90 16.06
N GLU A 127 13.92 3.62 15.51
CA GLU A 127 14.95 4.63 15.25
C GLU A 127 14.82 5.28 13.86
N LYS A 128 14.01 4.72 12.96
CA LYS A 128 14.08 5.06 11.54
C LYS A 128 13.44 6.41 11.19
N MET A 129 12.41 6.81 11.93
CA MET A 129 11.72 8.11 11.75
C MET A 129 11.95 9.07 12.93
N GLN A 130 12.97 8.83 13.77
CA GLN A 130 13.25 9.69 14.94
C GLN A 130 13.73 11.09 14.57
N HIS A 131 14.16 11.28 13.32
CA HIS A 131 14.59 12.58 12.81
C HIS A 131 13.43 13.50 12.41
N TYR A 132 12.19 12.99 12.39
CA TYR A 132 11.01 13.79 12.04
C TYR A 132 10.94 15.07 12.89
N ASP A 133 10.76 16.19 12.21
CA ASP A 133 10.57 17.50 12.82
C ASP A 133 9.09 17.88 12.92
N GLU A 134 8.79 19.11 13.35
CA GLU A 134 7.42 19.58 13.50
C GLU A 134 6.62 19.51 12.18
N ASN A 135 7.24 19.83 11.04
CA ASN A 135 6.55 19.81 9.75
C ASN A 135 6.20 18.37 9.34
N ASP A 136 7.08 17.41 9.66
CA ASP A 136 6.82 15.99 9.41
C ASP A 136 5.64 15.48 10.23
N LEU A 137 5.54 15.92 11.49
CA LEU A 137 4.42 15.56 12.37
C LEU A 137 3.13 16.28 11.96
N GLU A 138 3.20 17.53 11.49
CA GLU A 138 2.08 18.24 10.89
C GLU A 138 1.57 17.52 9.63
N ALA A 139 2.45 16.98 8.80
CA ALA A 139 2.08 16.17 7.64
C ALA A 139 1.36 14.88 8.05
N LEU A 140 1.84 14.18 9.07
CA LEU A 140 1.17 13.00 9.62
C LEU A 140 -0.27 13.31 10.08
N VAL A 141 -0.47 14.46 10.75
CA VAL A 141 -1.80 14.95 11.13
C VAL A 141 -2.63 15.29 9.89
N TYR A 142 -2.03 16.00 8.93
CA TYR A 142 -2.66 16.41 7.67
C TYR A 142 -3.24 15.21 6.92
N PHE A 143 -2.50 14.10 6.82
CA PHE A 143 -2.95 12.87 6.17
C PHE A 143 -4.24 12.29 6.73
N ASN A 144 -4.49 12.53 8.01
CA ASN A 144 -5.65 12.00 8.72
C ASN A 144 -6.72 13.05 8.97
N GLU A 145 -6.51 14.31 8.59
CA GLU A 145 -7.50 15.37 8.74
C GLU A 145 -8.04 15.86 7.40
N ASN A 146 -7.13 16.12 6.45
CA ASN A 146 -7.41 16.92 5.27
C ASN A 146 -6.93 16.30 3.97
N LEU A 147 -6.08 15.26 3.99
CA LEU A 147 -5.61 14.61 2.76
C LEU A 147 -6.82 14.06 2.00
N LEU A 148 -7.24 14.84 1.03
CA LEU A 148 -8.33 14.55 0.14
C LEU A 148 -7.69 14.62 -1.23
N ILE A 149 -7.22 13.44 -1.64
CA ILE A 149 -7.13 12.97 -3.03
C ILE A 149 -7.90 13.98 -3.92
N SER A 150 -7.14 14.82 -4.62
CA SER A 150 -7.65 15.92 -5.45
C SER A 150 -8.86 15.44 -6.26
N THR A 151 -9.77 16.34 -6.63
CA THR A 151 -10.92 15.97 -7.50
C THR A 151 -10.51 15.36 -8.85
N ASN A 152 -9.22 15.49 -9.21
CA ASN A 152 -8.62 14.90 -10.41
C ASN A 152 -7.83 13.62 -10.12
N THR A 153 -7.73 13.17 -8.87
CA THR A 153 -6.96 11.97 -8.53
C THR A 153 -7.76 10.73 -8.91
N GLU A 154 -7.06 9.85 -9.61
CA GLU A 154 -7.52 8.55 -10.05
C GLU A 154 -6.85 7.50 -9.16
N ILE A 155 -7.65 6.66 -8.50
CA ILE A 155 -7.15 5.59 -7.65
C ILE A 155 -7.18 4.29 -8.45
N LYS A 156 -5.98 3.88 -8.89
CA LYS A 156 -5.79 2.61 -9.57
C LYS A 156 -6.04 1.46 -8.60
N VAL A 157 -6.80 0.47 -9.07
CA VAL A 157 -7.17 -0.73 -8.32
C VAL A 157 -6.45 -1.93 -8.91
N LYS A 158 -5.82 -2.72 -8.03
CA LYS A 158 -5.24 -4.03 -8.33
C LYS A 158 -6.03 -5.12 -7.60
N VAL A 159 -6.13 -6.31 -8.19
CA VAL A 159 -6.80 -7.45 -7.58
C VAL A 159 -5.98 -8.71 -7.74
N ALA A 160 -5.76 -9.45 -6.64
CA ALA A 160 -5.08 -10.74 -6.70
C ALA A 160 -5.62 -11.73 -5.67
N ASP A 161 -5.38 -13.01 -5.91
CA ASP A 161 -5.67 -14.08 -4.95
C ASP A 161 -4.51 -14.18 -3.95
N VAL A 162 -4.70 -13.57 -2.78
CA VAL A 162 -3.75 -13.62 -1.65
C VAL A 162 -4.49 -13.93 -0.36
N GLU A 163 -3.84 -14.71 0.51
CA GLU A 163 -4.51 -15.32 1.67
C GLU A 163 -4.97 -14.28 2.71
N THR A 164 -4.14 -13.28 3.00
CA THR A 164 -4.38 -12.30 4.06
C THR A 164 -4.39 -10.87 3.53
N GLU A 165 -5.02 -9.96 4.29
CA GLU A 165 -5.04 -8.53 3.94
C GLU A 165 -3.64 -7.91 3.96
N SER A 166 -2.71 -8.43 4.79
CA SER A 166 -1.33 -7.95 4.83
C SER A 166 -0.53 -8.36 3.59
N LEU A 167 -0.80 -9.54 3.04
CA LEU A 167 -0.16 -10.06 1.83
C LEU A 167 -0.52 -9.30 0.57
N LYS A 168 -1.51 -8.39 0.61
CA LYS A 168 -1.75 -7.47 -0.50
C LYS A 168 -0.53 -6.61 -0.85
N LEU A 169 0.39 -6.38 0.10
CA LEU A 169 1.65 -5.69 -0.16
C LEU A 169 2.44 -6.36 -1.30
N ALA A 170 2.31 -7.68 -1.47
CA ALA A 170 2.94 -8.41 -2.58
C ALA A 170 2.43 -7.97 -3.96
N MET A 171 1.25 -7.33 -4.07
CA MET A 171 0.79 -6.79 -5.35
C MET A 171 1.64 -5.61 -5.81
N MET A 172 2.31 -4.90 -4.89
CA MET A 172 3.18 -3.77 -5.19
C MET A 172 4.13 -3.51 -4.01
N PRO A 173 5.19 -4.32 -3.80
CA PRO A 173 6.18 -4.06 -2.75
C PRO A 173 6.77 -2.67 -2.92
N ASN A 174 6.92 -1.93 -1.84
CA ASN A 174 7.34 -0.53 -1.89
C ASN A 174 8.30 -0.15 -0.76
N GLY A 175 8.99 0.96 -0.96
CA GLY A 175 10.06 1.45 -0.08
C GLY A 175 11.44 0.89 -0.46
N TYR A 176 12.27 1.75 -1.07
CA TYR A 176 13.61 1.37 -1.55
C TYR A 176 14.72 2.33 -1.10
N PHE A 177 14.40 3.60 -0.82
CA PHE A 177 15.39 4.52 -0.28
C PHE A 177 15.84 4.02 1.10
N SER A 178 17.14 4.06 1.38
CA SER A 178 17.69 3.48 2.61
C SER A 178 17.13 4.11 3.90
N CYS A 179 16.65 5.34 3.78
CA CYS A 179 16.02 6.14 4.82
C CYS A 179 14.52 5.86 4.99
N ASP A 180 13.83 5.39 3.95
CA ASP A 180 12.42 4.99 3.99
C ASP A 180 12.26 3.58 4.53
N PHE A 181 11.09 3.22 5.08
CA PHE A 181 10.81 1.83 5.40
C PHE A 181 10.88 0.94 4.16
N ASP A 182 11.62 -0.16 4.24
CA ASP A 182 11.66 -1.17 3.19
C ASP A 182 10.34 -1.97 3.14
N SER A 183 10.17 -2.81 2.12
CA SER A 183 8.95 -3.63 1.98
C SER A 183 8.68 -4.55 3.17
N PHE A 184 9.71 -5.02 3.88
CA PHE A 184 9.57 -5.94 5.02
C PHE A 184 9.26 -5.19 6.32
N GLU A 185 9.78 -3.98 6.47
CA GLU A 185 9.42 -3.06 7.55
C GLU A 185 7.98 -2.57 7.37
N ASN A 186 7.59 -2.19 6.16
CA ASN A 186 6.20 -1.87 5.81
C ASN A 186 5.26 -3.04 6.12
N PHE A 187 5.66 -4.27 5.78
CA PHE A 187 4.89 -5.47 6.12
C PHE A 187 4.71 -5.65 7.64
N ALA A 188 5.76 -5.40 8.43
CA ALA A 188 5.67 -5.47 9.89
C ALA A 188 4.73 -4.41 10.47
N ILE A 189 4.73 -3.18 9.93
CA ILE A 189 3.78 -2.12 10.32
C ILE A 189 2.35 -2.57 9.99
N ILE A 190 2.13 -3.07 8.78
CA ILE A 190 0.81 -3.55 8.33
C ILE A 190 0.28 -4.66 9.27
N GLN A 191 1.11 -5.63 9.64
CA GLN A 191 0.74 -6.70 10.57
C GLN A 191 0.47 -6.18 11.99
N GLN A 192 1.23 -5.18 12.45
CA GLN A 192 0.98 -4.57 13.75
C GLN A 192 -0.38 -3.86 13.77
N MET A 193 -0.74 -3.14 12.71
CA MET A 193 -2.04 -2.45 12.65
C MET A 193 -3.23 -3.41 12.64
N GLN A 194 -3.08 -4.62 12.09
CA GLN A 194 -4.11 -5.67 12.18
C GLN A 194 -4.44 -6.07 13.63
N HIS A 195 -3.48 -6.03 14.55
CA HIS A 195 -3.73 -6.30 15.98
C HIS A 195 -4.69 -5.28 16.61
N TYR A 196 -4.78 -4.09 16.03
CA TYR A 196 -5.67 -3.01 16.45
C TYR A 196 -7.00 -2.99 15.67
N GLY A 197 -7.26 -3.99 14.83
CA GLY A 197 -8.50 -4.11 14.06
C GLY A 197 -8.51 -3.26 12.78
N PHE A 198 -7.34 -2.93 12.24
CA PHE A 198 -7.21 -2.28 10.94
C PHE A 198 -6.98 -3.29 9.81
N GLU A 199 -7.61 -3.03 8.67
CA GLU A 199 -7.38 -3.73 7.42
C GLU A 199 -6.56 -2.86 6.48
N PHE A 200 -5.48 -3.41 5.94
CA PHE A 200 -4.66 -2.74 4.93
C PHE A 200 -5.40 -2.70 3.60
N ILE A 201 -5.55 -1.50 3.03
CA ILE A 201 -6.28 -1.30 1.76
C ILE A 201 -5.34 -1.04 0.58
N GLY A 202 -4.10 -0.62 0.85
CA GLY A 202 -3.13 -0.30 -0.18
C GLY A 202 -2.14 0.77 0.27
N LEU A 203 -1.35 1.26 -0.68
CA LEU A 203 -0.28 2.23 -0.43
C LEU A 203 -0.18 3.22 -1.58
N GLY A 204 0.45 4.35 -1.31
CA GLY A 204 0.88 5.33 -2.29
C GLY A 204 2.40 5.30 -2.50
N ALA A 205 2.93 6.35 -3.11
CA ALA A 205 4.35 6.59 -3.33
C ALA A 205 5.16 6.67 -2.04
N SER A 206 4.52 7.13 -0.95
CA SER A 206 5.14 7.31 0.36
C SER A 206 4.18 7.03 1.54
N LEU A 207 2.97 6.54 1.26
CA LEU A 207 1.89 6.41 2.25
C LEU A 207 1.41 4.96 2.35
N LEU A 208 1.09 4.51 3.55
CA LEU A 208 0.34 3.28 3.80
C LEU A 208 -1.08 3.64 4.25
N GLY A 209 -2.09 2.90 3.78
CA GLY A 209 -3.48 3.15 4.14
C GLY A 209 -4.20 1.94 4.71
N TRP A 210 -5.05 2.24 5.69
CA TRP A 210 -5.90 1.26 6.37
C TRP A 210 -7.33 1.75 6.53
N ILE A 211 -8.25 0.81 6.70
CA ILE A 211 -9.60 1.05 7.23
C ILE A 211 -9.83 0.31 8.54
N LYS A 212 -10.73 0.84 9.37
CA LYS A 212 -11.20 0.12 10.55
C LYS A 212 -12.13 -1.03 10.15
N THR A 213 -11.95 -2.16 10.82
CA THR A 213 -12.86 -3.30 10.75
C THR A 213 -13.82 -3.31 11.95
N SER A 214 -14.74 -4.29 11.98
CA SER A 214 -15.55 -4.56 13.18
C SER A 214 -14.73 -4.94 14.42
N ASP A 215 -13.47 -5.36 14.23
CA ASP A 215 -12.60 -5.79 15.31
C ASP A 215 -11.86 -4.61 15.97
N PHE A 216 -11.95 -3.39 15.42
CA PHE A 216 -11.40 -2.20 16.04
C PHE A 216 -12.07 -1.92 17.39
N LYS A 217 -11.26 -1.79 18.45
CA LYS A 217 -11.74 -1.49 19.80
C LYS A 217 -11.18 -0.17 20.29
N ALA A 218 -12.07 0.78 20.60
CA ALA A 218 -11.69 2.11 21.04
C ALA A 218 -10.93 2.12 22.38
N ASP A 219 -11.05 1.08 23.21
CA ASP A 219 -10.30 0.92 24.46
C ASP A 219 -8.80 0.61 24.23
N LYS A 220 -8.43 0.19 23.01
CA LYS A 220 -7.04 -0.05 22.59
C LYS A 220 -6.32 1.15 22.00
N ILE A 221 -6.96 2.33 21.99
CA ILE A 221 -6.38 3.52 21.37
C ILE A 221 -5.09 4.01 22.05
N GLU A 222 -4.97 3.86 23.38
CA GLU A 222 -3.75 4.25 24.08
C GLU A 222 -2.57 3.34 23.70
N ASP A 223 -2.82 2.03 23.62
CA ASP A 223 -1.83 1.04 23.20
C ASP A 223 -1.36 1.34 21.76
N LEU A 224 -2.30 1.64 20.85
CA LEU A 224 -2.00 2.00 19.46
C LEU A 224 -1.15 3.28 19.37
N ILE A 225 -1.53 4.35 20.07
CA ILE A 225 -0.77 5.61 20.05
C ILE A 225 0.63 5.39 20.61
N GLN A 226 0.78 4.57 21.65
CA GLN A 226 2.08 4.25 22.20
C GLN A 226 2.96 3.47 21.22
N ASP A 227 2.38 2.54 20.45
CA ASP A 227 3.09 1.84 19.37
C ASP A 227 3.46 2.79 18.22
N LEU A 228 2.56 3.67 17.78
CA LEU A 228 2.89 4.68 16.77
C LEU A 228 4.00 5.62 17.24
N ALA A 229 4.00 5.99 18.53
CA ALA A 229 5.04 6.82 19.15
C ALA A 229 6.40 6.11 19.27
N VAL A 230 6.47 4.79 19.05
CA VAL A 230 7.75 4.09 18.91
C VAL A 230 8.42 4.49 17.59
N ILE A 231 7.64 4.62 16.53
CA ILE A 231 8.15 4.90 15.18
C ILE A 231 8.28 6.41 14.95
N TYR A 232 7.19 7.14 15.17
CA TYR A 232 7.12 8.58 14.96
C TYR A 232 7.33 9.30 16.30
N PRO A 233 8.11 10.38 16.38
CA PRO A 233 8.40 11.10 17.62
C PRO A 233 7.21 11.98 18.07
N LEU A 234 6.03 11.37 18.23
CA LEU A 234 4.80 12.06 18.61
C LEU A 234 4.93 12.64 20.02
N ASP A 235 4.97 13.96 20.13
CA ASP A 235 4.85 14.65 21.42
C ASP A 235 3.42 14.52 22.01
N PRO A 236 3.18 14.91 23.27
CA PRO A 236 1.86 14.79 23.89
C PRO A 236 0.71 15.53 23.18
N SER A 237 1.01 16.61 22.44
CA SER A 237 0.03 17.35 21.65
C SER A 237 -0.35 16.54 20.41
N HIS A 238 0.65 16.07 19.66
CA HIS A 238 0.47 15.23 18.47
C HIS A 238 -0.23 13.91 18.80
N GLN A 239 0.15 13.24 19.89
CA GLN A 239 -0.53 12.03 20.36
C GLN A 239 -2.03 12.27 20.62
N LYS A 240 -2.38 13.40 21.24
CA LYS A 240 -3.78 13.77 21.51
C LYS A 240 -4.57 14.01 20.22
N VAL A 241 -3.97 14.69 19.25
CA VAL A 241 -4.60 14.96 17.94
C VAL A 241 -4.79 13.67 17.16
N MET A 242 -3.73 12.88 17.00
CA MET A 242 -3.78 11.59 16.30
C MET A 242 -4.80 10.64 16.92
N LYS A 243 -4.87 10.58 18.25
CA LYS A 243 -5.90 9.81 18.97
C LYS A 243 -7.31 10.24 18.57
N ALA A 244 -7.56 11.55 18.53
CA ALA A 244 -8.89 12.08 18.18
C ALA A 244 -9.25 11.77 16.72
N LEU A 245 -8.30 11.93 15.80
CA LEU A 245 -8.47 11.62 14.37
C LEU A 245 -8.72 10.13 14.15
N ILE A 246 -7.89 9.27 14.74
CA ILE A 246 -8.05 7.82 14.66
C ILE A 246 -9.42 7.41 15.20
N LEU A 247 -9.90 7.96 16.33
CA LEU A 247 -11.22 7.60 16.86
C LEU A 247 -12.37 8.09 15.95
N LYS A 248 -12.24 9.28 15.36
CA LYS A 248 -13.23 9.90 14.49
C LYS A 248 -13.35 9.23 13.12
N ASN A 249 -12.22 8.92 12.49
CA ASN A 249 -12.16 8.46 11.10
C ASN A 249 -12.41 6.96 10.97
N ASN A 250 -12.81 6.51 9.79
CA ASN A 250 -12.86 5.08 9.45
C ASN A 250 -11.62 4.59 8.71
N TYR A 251 -10.62 5.46 8.57
CA TYR A 251 -9.35 5.19 7.92
C TYR A 251 -8.20 5.69 8.78
N LEU A 252 -7.00 5.23 8.45
CA LEU A 252 -5.73 5.70 8.98
C LEU A 252 -4.73 5.73 7.84
N ILE A 253 -4.01 6.83 7.68
CA ILE A 253 -2.91 6.98 6.72
C ILE A 253 -1.63 7.25 7.50
N LEU A 254 -0.57 6.50 7.22
CA LEU A 254 0.73 6.69 7.84
C LEU A 254 1.81 6.79 6.74
N PRO A 255 2.77 7.70 6.84
CA PRO A 255 3.87 7.76 5.91
C PRO A 255 4.87 6.65 6.18
N TYR A 256 5.50 6.16 5.12
CA TYR A 256 6.64 5.27 5.23
C TYR A 256 7.96 5.90 4.76
N SER A 257 7.91 7.11 4.22
CA SER A 257 9.08 7.85 3.75
C SER A 257 9.73 8.69 4.86
N GLU A 258 10.98 9.10 4.66
CA GLU A 258 11.71 9.95 5.62
C GLU A 258 11.26 11.43 5.63
N SER A 259 10.54 11.87 4.59
CA SER A 259 10.17 13.27 4.35
C SER A 259 8.67 13.41 3.98
N PRO A 260 7.74 13.17 4.92
CA PRO A 260 6.31 13.33 4.66
C PRO A 260 5.86 14.78 4.49
N GLN A 261 6.62 15.76 5.00
CA GLN A 261 6.30 17.19 4.89
C GLN A 261 6.23 17.70 3.46
N GLU A 262 6.85 17.02 2.49
CA GLU A 262 6.72 17.37 1.07
C GLU A 262 5.25 17.41 0.62
N TYR A 263 4.36 16.62 1.23
CA TYR A 263 2.92 16.66 0.93
C TYR A 263 2.22 17.96 1.33
N LEU A 264 2.77 18.70 2.31
CA LEU A 264 2.19 19.98 2.75
C LEU A 264 2.35 21.07 1.67
N ASP A 265 3.38 20.96 0.84
CA ASP A 265 3.66 21.93 -0.23
C ASP A 265 2.78 21.72 -1.48
N TYR A 266 2.13 20.56 -1.62
CA TYR A 266 1.27 20.25 -2.77
C TYR A 266 -0.17 20.76 -2.62
N ASP A 267 -0.61 21.08 -1.39
CA ASP A 267 -1.98 21.49 -1.07
C ASP A 267 -2.12 22.97 -0.61
N LEU A 268 -1.08 23.79 -0.79
CA LEU A 268 -1.06 25.25 -0.62
C LEU A 268 -0.99 26.00 -1.96
#